data_AF-J0QZI9-F1
#
_entry.id   AF-J0QZI9-F1
#
_cell.length_a   1.000
_cell.length_b   1.000
_cell.length_c   1.000
_cell.angle_alpha   90.00
_cell.angle_beta   90.00
_cell.angle_gamma   90.00
#
_symmetry.space_group_name_H-M   'P 1'
#
loop_
_entity.id
_entity.type
_entity.pdbx_description
1 polymer ?
#
loop_
_entity_poly.entity_id
_entity_poly.type
_entity_poly.pdbx_seq_one_letter_code
_entity_poly.pdbx_strand_id
1 'polypeptide(L)'
;MPFFCLPSGKSRVIAIFAFDDSQILDITGPLQVFATANDFCHPNNPAYTLHILARSTSIKTTSGLVLNCLKIENAPKKLIQ
;
A
#
# COMPACT_ATOMS: atom_id res chain seq x y z
N MET A 1 -9.67 -16.40 19.39
CA MET A 1 -10.31 -16.00 18.11
C MET A 1 -9.90 -17.02 17.06
N PRO A 2 -10.81 -17.70 16.34
CA PRO A 2 -10.41 -18.75 15.41
C PRO A 2 -9.71 -18.12 14.20
N PHE A 3 -8.53 -18.62 13.89
CA PHE A 3 -7.75 -18.25 12.71
C PHE A 3 -8.51 -18.66 11.44
N PHE A 4 -9.28 -17.74 10.85
CA PHE A 4 -9.64 -17.87 9.44
C PHE A 4 -8.39 -17.56 8.62
N CYS A 5 -7.54 -18.58 8.44
CA CYS A 5 -6.37 -18.51 7.58
C CYS A 5 -6.84 -18.31 6.13
N LEU A 6 -6.62 -17.12 5.59
CA LEU A 6 -6.67 -16.83 4.15
C LEU A 6 -5.24 -16.81 3.60
N PRO A 7 -5.10 -17.10 2.30
CA PRO A 7 -4.43 -18.29 1.76
C PRO A 7 -2.95 -18.43 2.16
N SER A 8 -2.45 -19.67 2.28
CA SER A 8 -1.04 -20.00 2.56
C SER A 8 -0.08 -19.70 1.39
N GLY A 9 -0.09 -18.46 0.90
CA GLY A 9 0.72 -18.01 -0.22
C GLY A 9 1.71 -16.90 0.18
N LYS A 10 2.64 -16.58 -0.72
CA LYS A 10 3.48 -15.37 -0.59
C LYS A 10 2.58 -14.12 -0.50
N SER A 11 2.96 -13.18 0.36
CA SER A 11 2.33 -11.86 0.49
C SER A 11 2.12 -11.20 -0.88
N ARG A 12 0.91 -10.69 -1.12
CA ARG A 12 0.56 -9.98 -2.37
C ARG A 12 1.00 -8.53 -2.26
N VAL A 13 1.64 -8.02 -3.30
CA VAL A 13 2.06 -6.62 -3.34
C VAL A 13 0.90 -5.77 -3.85
N ILE A 14 0.51 -4.76 -3.08
CA ILE A 14 -0.47 -3.75 -3.47
C ILE A 14 0.25 -2.41 -3.54
N ALA A 15 0.12 -1.72 -4.66
CA ALA A 15 0.67 -0.39 -4.85
C ALA A 15 -0.45 0.60 -5.17
N ILE A 16 -0.48 1.71 -4.44
CA ILE A 16 -1.29 2.87 -4.77
C ILE A 16 -0.39 3.89 -5.43
N PHE A 17 -0.68 4.24 -6.68
CA PHE A 17 0.03 5.30 -7.37
C PHE A 17 -0.56 6.66 -6.98
N ALA A 18 0.29 7.52 -6.43
CA ALA A 18 -0.03 8.88 -6.01
C ALA A 18 0.77 9.89 -6.81
N PHE A 19 0.23 11.10 -6.91
CA PHE A 19 0.82 12.25 -7.59
C PHE A 19 0.42 13.53 -6.85
N ASP A 20 1.07 14.65 -7.17
CA ASP A 20 0.71 15.94 -6.57
C ASP A 20 -0.77 16.24 -6.79
N ASP A 21 -1.41 16.84 -5.79
CA ASP A 21 -2.86 17.10 -5.75
C ASP A 21 -3.74 15.84 -5.80
N SER A 22 -3.21 14.67 -5.44
CA SER A 22 -4.06 13.52 -5.10
C SER A 22 -4.88 13.82 -3.84
N GLN A 23 -6.12 13.31 -3.79
CA GLN A 23 -6.93 13.36 -2.57
C GLN A 23 -6.39 12.36 -1.56
N ILE A 24 -6.17 12.80 -0.32
CA ILE A 24 -5.60 11.94 0.72
C ILE A 24 -6.47 10.70 1.00
N LEU A 25 -7.79 10.84 0.94
CA LEU A 25 -8.74 9.75 1.21
C LEU A 25 -8.73 8.66 0.13
N ASP A 26 -8.42 9.02 -1.11
CA ASP A 26 -8.30 8.05 -2.20
C ASP A 26 -7.05 7.18 -2.03
N ILE A 27 -6.04 7.67 -1.30
CA ILE A 27 -4.83 6.92 -0.94
C ILE A 27 -5.07 6.13 0.34
N THR A 28 -5.50 6.79 1.41
CA THR A 28 -5.58 6.16 2.74
C THR A 28 -6.76 5.22 2.88
N GLY A 29 -7.86 5.44 2.16
CA GLY A 29 -9.03 4.57 2.17
C GLY A 29 -8.68 3.12 1.80
N PRO A 30 -8.16 2.88 0.59
CA PRO A 30 -7.74 1.53 0.20
C PRO A 30 -6.59 0.99 1.06
N LEU A 31 -5.61 1.81 1.47
CA LEU A 31 -4.53 1.36 2.37
C LEU A 31 -5.09 0.79 3.68
N GLN A 32 -6.07 1.47 4.28
CA GLN A 32 -6.64 1.05 5.55
C GLN A 32 -7.37 -0.29 5.42
N VAL A 33 -8.07 -0.54 4.31
CA VAL A 33 -8.74 -1.83 4.08
C VAL A 33 -7.73 -2.99 4.09
N PHE A 34 -6.61 -2.85 3.36
CA PHE A 34 -5.59 -3.91 3.33
C PHE A 34 -4.80 -4.02 4.64
N ALA A 35 -4.54 -2.90 5.33
CA ALA A 35 -3.91 -2.91 6.64
C ALA A 35 -4.77 -3.65 7.66
N THR A 36 -6.08 -3.36 7.71
CA THR A 36 -7.02 -4.08 8.57
C THR A 36 -7.12 -5.56 8.21
N ALA A 37 -7.05 -5.94 6.93
CA ALA A 37 -6.97 -7.34 6.55
C ALA A 37 -5.68 -8.03 7.07
N ASN A 38 -4.56 -7.31 7.10
CA ASN A 38 -3.30 -7.81 7.68
C ASN A 38 -3.37 -8.01 9.20
N ASP A 39 -4.20 -7.24 9.92
CA ASP A 39 -4.37 -7.41 11.38
C ASP A 39 -4.96 -8.78 11.76
N PHE A 40 -5.64 -9.44 10.83
CA PHE A 40 -6.13 -10.82 10.99
C PHE A 40 -5.10 -11.89 10.61
N CYS A 41 -3.92 -11.49 10.13
CA CYS A 41 -2.84 -12.38 9.74
C CYS A 41 -1.77 -12.46 10.83
N HIS A 42 -0.87 -13.45 10.73
CA HIS A 42 0.30 -13.49 11.59
C HIS A 42 1.20 -12.27 11.28
N PRO A 43 1.74 -11.54 12.27
CA PRO A 43 2.52 -10.31 12.02
C PRO A 43 3.72 -10.51 11.09
N ASN A 44 4.39 -11.66 11.19
CA ASN A 44 5.52 -12.03 10.33
C ASN A 44 5.12 -12.60 8.95
N ASN A 45 3.82 -12.76 8.69
CA ASN A 45 3.29 -13.29 7.44
C ASN A 45 2.00 -12.56 7.03
N PRO A 46 2.08 -11.26 6.69
CA PRO A 46 0.92 -10.48 6.27
C PRO A 46 0.43 -10.92 4.88
N ALA A 47 -0.89 -10.90 4.69
CA ALA A 47 -1.49 -11.20 3.39
C ALA A 47 -1.06 -10.20 2.30
N TYR A 48 -0.84 -8.93 2.67
CA TYR A 48 -0.51 -7.85 1.74
C TYR A 48 0.73 -7.06 2.16
N THR A 49 1.58 -6.74 1.20
CA THR A 49 2.66 -5.75 1.31
C THR A 49 2.22 -4.48 0.59
N LEU A 50 2.18 -3.35 1.30
CA LEU A 50 1.58 -2.10 0.81
C LEU A 50 2.67 -1.09 0.43
N HIS A 51 2.51 -0.44 -0.72
CA HIS A 51 3.37 0.66 -1.17
C HIS A 51 2.55 1.84 -1.67
N ILE A 52 3.03 3.05 -1.40
CA ILE A 52 2.61 4.25 -2.12
C ILE A 52 3.70 4.54 -3.14
N LEU A 53 3.36 4.48 -4.43
CA LEU A 53 4.27 4.76 -5.53
C LEU A 53 4.03 6.19 -6.06
N ALA A 54 5.09 6.87 -6.49
CA ALA A 54 4.98 8.15 -7.20
C ALA A 54 6.12 8.34 -8.20
N ARG A 55 6.06 9.38 -9.03
CA ARG A 55 7.21 9.79 -9.88
C ARG A 55 8.34 10.41 -9.05
N SER A 56 8.00 11.01 -7.91
CA SER A 56 8.92 11.65 -6.95
C SER A 56 8.99 10.84 -5.65
N THR A 57 9.94 11.15 -4.77
CA THR A 57 10.03 10.53 -3.43
C THR A 57 8.99 11.06 -2.44
N SER A 58 8.28 12.13 -2.82
CA SER A 58 7.20 12.70 -2.04
C SER A 58 6.19 13.36 -2.98
N ILE A 59 4.95 13.47 -2.52
CA ILE A 59 3.87 14.21 -3.18
C ILE A 59 3.18 15.10 -2.15
N LYS A 60 2.61 16.22 -2.59
CA LYS A 60 1.74 17.06 -1.77
C LYS A 60 0.29 16.83 -2.19
N THR A 61 -0.59 16.43 -1.26
CA THR A 61 -2.02 16.22 -1.54
C THR A 61 -2.77 17.54 -1.63
N THR A 62 -4.02 17.51 -2.11
CA THR A 62 -4.92 18.67 -2.14
C THR A 62 -5.17 19.30 -0.76
N SER A 63 -5.12 18.49 0.29
CA SER A 63 -5.21 18.95 1.69
C SER A 63 -3.93 19.62 2.19
N GLY A 64 -2.88 19.68 1.37
CA GLY A 64 -1.58 20.23 1.71
C GLY A 64 -0.66 19.28 2.47
N LEU A 65 -1.08 18.04 2.72
CA LEU A 65 -0.27 17.04 3.42
C LEU A 65 0.81 16.49 2.48
N VAL A 66 2.04 16.39 2.98
CA VAL A 66 3.14 15.78 2.22
C VAL A 66 3.25 14.31 2.61
N LEU A 67 3.19 13.43 1.62
CA LEU A 67 3.38 11.99 1.80
C LEU A 67 4.71 11.56 1.21
N ASN A 68 5.43 10.71 1.94
CA ASN A 68 6.58 9.99 1.41
C ASN A 68 6.11 8.86 0.50
N CYS A 69 6.78 8.69 -0.63
CA CYS A 69 6.45 7.70 -1.64
C CYS A 69 7.70 6.97 -2.11
N LEU A 70 7.53 5.70 -2.46
CA LEU A 70 8.53 4.98 -3.22
C LEU A 70 8.47 5.46 -4.67
N LYS A 71 9.61 5.81 -5.26
CA LYS A 71 9.62 6.13 -6.69
C LYS A 71 9.21 4.91 -7.52
N ILE A 72 8.46 5.13 -8.59
CA ILE A 72 7.97 4.08 -9.48
C ILE A 72 9.11 3.23 -10.10
N GLU A 73 10.28 3.83 -10.33
CA GLU A 73 11.49 3.13 -10.80
C GLU A 73 12.01 2.08 -9.80
N ASN A 74 11.69 2.26 -8.51
CA ASN A 74 12.03 1.36 -7.43
C ASN A 74 10.87 0.44 -7.04
N ALA A 75 9.78 0.44 -7.80
CA ALA A 75 8.62 -0.38 -7.51
C ALA A 75 9.00 -1.88 -7.49
N PRO A 76 8.39 -2.69 -6.61
CA PRO A 76 8.59 -4.13 -6.61
C PRO A 76 8.37 -4.72 -8.01
N LYS A 77 9.37 -5.43 -8.55
CA LYS A 77 9.40 -5.95 -9.93
C LYS A 77 8.18 -6.79 -10.34
N LYS A 78 7.40 -7.29 -9.38
CA LYS A 78 6.16 -8.04 -9.59
C LYS A 78 4.93 -7.20 -9.96
N LEU A 79 5.01 -5.87 -9.93
CA LEU A 79 3.88 -4.97 -10.24
C LEU A 79 3.83 -4.50 -11.70
N ILE A 80 4.91 -4.68 -12.46
CA ILE A 80 5.07 -4.11 -13.82
C ILE A 80 5.39 -5.22 -14.84
N GLN A 81 4.78 -6.40 -14.67
CA GLN A 81 4.83 -7.49 -15.64
C GLN A 81 3.47 -7.70 -16.28
#